data_AF-A0A8S3G5P0-F1
#
_entry.id   AF-A0A8S3G5P0-F1
#
_cell.length_a   1.000
_cell.length_b   1.000
_cell.length_c   1.000
_cell.angle_alpha   90.00
_cell.angle_beta   90.00
_cell.angle_gamma   90.00
#
_symmetry.space_group_name_H-M   'P 1'
#
loop_
_entity.id
_entity.type
_entity.pdbx_description
1 polymer ?
#
loop_
_entity_poly.entity_id
_entity_poly.type
_entity_poly.pdbx_seq_one_letter_code
_entity_poly.pdbx_strand_id
1 'polypeptide(L)'
;MFVSLQDASIVSKIKSILCPNLKQLAITIYRTIRDYETLVLALQRLSNVEYLTLLLAIDCEEIRPHHFIDGFDLEDDIISYMPHLRQFHFHIRSILKDASHAELDTIRQSFVKQQQSIDFPIDYFDNNYGQCQIYSLPFIGTRLDFISNRFPLFDTNKTFSMVTNLVLFDDVQPFESDFFERLSRALPHLRTLDVVNEL
;
A
#
# COMPACT_ATOMS: atom_id res chain seq x y z
N MET A 1 18.94 5.77 14.22
CA MET A 1 17.80 5.30 15.05
C MET A 1 16.68 4.86 14.12
N PHE A 2 16.08 3.70 14.38
CA PHE A 2 14.96 3.12 13.63
C PHE A 2 13.74 3.07 14.53
N VAL A 3 12.58 3.47 14.01
CA VAL A 3 11.30 3.42 14.74
C VAL A 3 10.25 2.78 13.84
N SER A 4 9.52 1.80 14.39
CA SER A 4 8.34 1.19 13.77
C SER A 4 7.10 1.51 14.60
N LEU A 5 6.03 2.00 13.96
CA LEU A 5 4.78 2.38 14.61
C LEU A 5 3.60 1.60 14.04
N GLN A 6 2.81 1.00 14.93
CA GLN A 6 1.55 0.31 14.63
C GLN A 6 0.43 0.87 15.55
N ASP A 7 -0.68 1.21 14.90
CA ASP A 7 -2.03 1.66 15.31
C ASP A 7 -2.39 2.31 16.69
N ALA A 8 -3.56 2.96 16.68
CA ALA A 8 -4.33 3.72 17.70
C ALA A 8 -3.69 4.93 18.40
N SER A 9 -2.36 5.07 18.44
CA SER A 9 -1.72 6.25 19.06
C SER A 9 -0.61 6.89 18.22
N ILE A 10 -0.56 6.58 16.92
CA ILE A 10 0.50 7.01 15.99
C ILE A 10 0.73 8.52 16.03
N VAL A 11 -0.34 9.33 16.03
CA VAL A 11 -0.21 10.81 16.07
C VAL A 11 0.45 11.29 17.37
N SER A 12 0.05 10.73 18.52
CA SER A 12 0.65 11.06 19.82
C SER A 12 2.11 10.59 19.92
N LYS A 13 2.41 9.42 19.34
CA LYS A 13 3.76 8.83 19.29
C LYS A 13 4.65 9.64 18.36
N ILE A 14 4.23 9.98 17.13
CA ILE A 14 5.03 10.79 16.21
C ILE A 14 5.28 12.19 16.78
N LYS A 15 4.27 12.82 17.41
CA LYS A 15 4.46 14.12 18.10
C LYS A 15 5.51 14.03 19.22
N SER A 16 5.64 12.88 19.89
CA SER A 16 6.70 12.65 20.88
C SER A 16 8.06 12.32 20.26
N ILE A 17 8.10 11.92 18.97
CA ILE A 17 9.30 11.54 18.21
C ILE A 17 9.81 12.73 17.39
N LEU A 18 9.87 13.93 17.97
CA LEU A 18 10.71 15.01 17.42
C LEU A 18 12.18 14.71 17.74
N CYS A 19 12.70 13.63 17.14
CA CYS A 19 14.08 13.23 17.28
C CYS A 19 14.85 13.75 16.05
N PRO A 20 15.65 14.83 16.18
CA PRO A 20 16.39 15.39 15.05
C PRO A 20 17.37 14.41 14.40
N ASN A 21 17.70 13.31 15.09
CA ASN A 21 18.61 12.25 14.62
C ASN A 21 17.87 11.03 14.05
N LEU A 22 16.54 11.08 13.89
CA LEU A 22 15.79 10.00 13.25
C LEU A 22 16.12 9.98 11.75
N LYS A 23 16.68 8.85 11.29
CA LYS A 23 17.07 8.66 9.89
C LYS A 23 16.19 7.63 9.17
N GLN A 24 15.59 6.71 9.92
CA GLN A 24 14.79 5.63 9.37
C GLN A 24 13.47 5.53 10.13
N LEU A 25 12.37 5.44 9.39
CA LEU A 25 11.03 5.41 9.93
C LEU A 25 10.17 4.42 9.13
N ALA A 26 9.48 3.53 9.85
CA ALA A 26 8.47 2.64 9.28
C ALA A 26 7.13 2.89 9.98
N ILE A 27 6.08 3.12 9.21
CA ILE A 27 4.74 3.41 9.75
C ILE A 27 3.74 2.50 9.07
N THR A 28 2.84 1.96 9.87
CA THR A 28 1.72 1.16 9.39
C THR A 28 0.40 1.74 9.90
N ILE A 29 -0.52 2.05 9.00
CA ILE A 29 -1.83 2.63 9.28
C ILE A 29 -2.91 1.78 8.59
N TYR A 30 -3.99 1.48 9.32
CA TYR A 30 -5.15 0.71 8.83
C TYR A 30 -6.46 1.42 9.19
N ARG A 31 -6.73 2.61 8.65
CA ARG A 31 -7.89 3.43 9.10
C ARG A 31 -8.43 4.36 8.01
N THR A 32 -8.76 5.60 8.38
CA THR A 32 -9.52 6.55 7.57
C THR A 32 -8.60 7.55 6.89
N ILE A 33 -9.12 8.27 5.89
CA ILE A 33 -8.40 9.37 5.24
C ILE A 33 -7.98 10.49 6.20
N ARG A 34 -8.73 10.72 7.30
CA ARG A 34 -8.37 11.73 8.32
C ARG A 34 -7.11 11.37 9.08
N ASP A 35 -6.89 10.07 9.29
CA ASP A 35 -5.68 9.57 9.93
C ASP A 35 -4.47 9.76 9.03
N TYR A 36 -4.65 9.61 7.72
CA TYR A 36 -3.64 9.96 6.72
C TYR A 36 -3.32 11.45 6.71
N GLU A 37 -4.32 12.34 6.64
CA GLU A 37 -4.11 13.80 6.69
C GLU A 37 -3.32 14.20 7.95
N THR A 38 -3.62 13.55 9.09
CA THR A 38 -2.90 13.82 10.34
C THR A 38 -1.47 13.27 10.33
N LEU A 39 -1.25 12.10 9.72
CA LEU A 39 0.07 11.53 9.50
C LEU A 39 0.92 12.48 8.65
N VAL A 40 0.40 12.97 7.54
CA VAL A 40 1.08 13.89 6.62
C VAL A 40 1.63 15.09 7.37
N LEU A 41 0.80 15.77 8.16
CA LEU A 41 1.22 16.93 8.96
C LEU A 41 2.36 16.61 9.95
N ALA A 42 2.45 15.37 10.41
CA ALA A 42 3.50 14.93 11.31
C ALA A 42 4.78 14.56 10.54
N LEU A 43 4.65 13.87 9.40
CA LEU A 43 5.73 13.49 8.50
C LEU A 43 6.46 14.71 7.93
N GLN A 44 5.73 15.75 7.54
CA GLN A 44 6.31 17.01 7.03
C GLN A 44 7.27 17.69 8.03
N ARG A 45 7.20 17.35 9.33
CA ARG A 45 8.11 17.88 10.36
C ARG A 45 9.38 17.05 10.53
N LEU A 46 9.48 15.89 9.87
CA LEU A 46 10.58 14.94 9.99
C LEU A 46 11.51 15.00 8.77
N SER A 47 11.88 16.22 8.36
CA SER A 47 12.67 16.50 7.14
C SER A 47 14.08 15.88 7.10
N ASN A 48 14.57 15.35 8.24
CA ASN A 48 15.87 14.68 8.35
C ASN A 48 15.82 13.17 8.06
N VAL A 49 14.62 12.60 7.90
CA VAL A 49 14.45 11.18 7.57
C VAL A 49 15.03 10.92 6.18
N GLU A 50 15.84 9.88 6.08
CA GLU A 50 16.48 9.45 4.83
C GLU A 50 15.82 8.19 4.26
N TYR A 51 15.17 7.38 5.10
CA TYR A 51 14.51 6.14 4.71
C TYR A 51 13.12 6.08 5.33
N LEU A 52 12.09 6.05 4.49
CA LEU A 52 10.71 5.97 4.91
C LEU A 52 10.05 4.71 4.35
N THR A 53 9.30 4.01 5.18
CA THR A 53 8.40 2.93 4.77
C THR A 53 6.99 3.24 5.25
N LEU A 54 6.04 3.36 4.33
CA LEU A 54 4.63 3.59 4.63
C LEU A 54 3.78 2.40 4.18
N LEU A 55 3.18 1.71 5.13
CA LEU A 55 2.20 0.66 4.86
C LEU A 55 0.82 1.23 5.24
N LEU A 56 0.06 1.66 4.25
CA LEU A 56 -1.23 2.31 4.40
C LEU A 56 -2.31 1.38 3.87
N ALA A 57 -3.30 1.07 4.70
CA ALA A 57 -4.59 0.58 4.24
C ALA A 57 -5.64 1.60 4.67
N ILE A 58 -6.31 2.19 3.69
CA ILE A 58 -7.25 3.28 3.90
C ILE A 58 -8.59 2.87 3.35
N ASP A 59 -9.59 2.91 4.23
CA ASP A 59 -10.97 2.82 3.83
C ASP A 59 -11.44 4.23 3.46
N CYS A 60 -11.72 4.46 2.18
CA CYS A 60 -12.26 5.73 1.72
C CYS A 60 -13.77 5.74 2.01
N GLU A 61 -14.12 6.02 3.27
CA GLU A 61 -15.51 6.16 3.71
C GLU A 61 -16.26 7.27 2.95
N GLU A 62 -17.60 7.20 3.00
CA GLU A 62 -18.61 7.97 2.25
C GLU A 62 -18.47 9.52 2.25
N ILE A 63 -17.57 10.09 3.06
CA ILE A 63 -17.39 11.53 3.22
C ILE A 63 -16.59 12.14 2.05
N ARG A 64 -15.73 11.36 1.39
CA ARG A 64 -15.06 11.75 0.12
C ARG A 64 -14.99 10.53 -0.80
N PRO A 65 -16.10 10.15 -1.47
CA PRO A 65 -16.17 8.91 -2.26
C PRO A 65 -15.19 8.85 -3.44
N HIS A 66 -14.52 9.95 -3.77
CA HIS A 66 -13.58 10.04 -4.91
C HIS A 66 -12.17 10.51 -4.53
N HIS A 67 -11.83 10.63 -3.24
CA HIS A 67 -10.46 10.98 -2.84
C HIS A 67 -9.68 9.72 -2.46
N PHE A 68 -8.81 9.31 -3.36
CA PHE A 68 -7.82 8.25 -3.18
C PHE A 68 -6.45 8.89 -3.02
N ILE A 69 -5.54 8.22 -2.31
CA ILE A 69 -4.13 8.66 -2.30
C ILE A 69 -3.48 8.22 -3.59
N ASP A 70 -2.97 9.20 -4.32
CA ASP A 70 -2.32 9.01 -5.60
C ASP A 70 -0.85 9.42 -5.60
N GLY A 71 -0.19 9.29 -6.75
CA GLY A 71 1.22 9.65 -6.89
C GLY A 71 1.47 11.14 -6.68
N PHE A 72 0.52 12.01 -7.05
CA PHE A 72 0.60 13.44 -6.80
C PHE A 72 0.38 13.76 -5.32
N ASP A 73 -0.57 13.09 -4.65
CA ASP A 73 -0.78 13.27 -3.22
C ASP A 73 0.50 12.91 -2.45
N LEU A 74 1.16 11.78 -2.75
CA LEU A 74 2.44 11.44 -2.10
C LEU A 74 3.55 12.45 -2.37
N GLU A 75 3.62 12.97 -3.60
CA GLU A 75 4.62 13.96 -4.00
C GLU A 75 4.43 15.28 -3.24
N ASP A 76 3.20 15.79 -3.24
CA ASP A 76 2.83 17.05 -2.63
C ASP A 76 2.85 16.96 -1.10
N ASP A 77 2.32 15.88 -0.51
CA ASP A 77 2.16 15.75 0.93
C ASP A 77 3.44 15.35 1.66
N ILE A 78 4.26 14.49 1.06
CA ILE A 78 5.36 13.81 1.76
C ILE A 78 6.70 14.12 1.10
N ILE A 79 6.87 13.80 -0.19
CA ILE A 79 8.19 13.81 -0.84
C ILE A 79 8.75 15.24 -0.89
N SER A 80 7.93 16.21 -1.28
CA SER A 80 8.30 17.64 -1.37
C SER A 80 8.79 18.23 -0.04
N TYR A 81 8.39 17.65 1.10
CA TYR A 81 8.75 18.11 2.44
C TYR A 81 9.91 17.31 3.07
N MET A 82 10.41 16.26 2.41
CA MET A 82 11.50 15.42 2.90
C MET A 82 12.71 15.47 1.95
N PRO A 83 13.45 16.59 1.91
CA PRO A 83 14.54 16.78 0.94
C PRO A 83 15.72 15.81 1.13
N HIS A 84 15.81 15.13 2.28
CA HIS A 84 16.85 14.14 2.56
C HIS A 84 16.40 12.70 2.29
N LEU A 85 15.17 12.49 1.83
CA LEU A 85 14.62 11.17 1.58
C LEU A 85 15.36 10.52 0.41
N ARG A 86 16.15 9.49 0.73
CA ARG A 86 16.93 8.72 -0.25
C ARG A 86 16.18 7.49 -0.72
N GLN A 87 15.33 6.94 0.15
CA GLN A 87 14.57 5.74 -0.14
C GLN A 87 13.18 5.85 0.46
N PHE A 88 12.19 5.64 -0.40
CA PHE A 88 10.79 5.65 -0.01
C PHE A 88 10.14 4.36 -0.49
N HIS A 89 9.68 3.57 0.47
CA HIS A 89 8.88 2.38 0.22
C HIS A 89 7.45 2.62 0.66
N PHE A 90 6.51 2.14 -0.13
CA PHE A 90 5.11 2.20 0.25
C PHE A 90 4.33 0.97 -0.22
N HIS A 91 3.29 0.68 0.55
CA HIS A 91 2.20 -0.21 0.20
C HIS A 91 0.93 0.55 0.55
N ILE A 92 0.15 0.94 -0.46
CA ILE A 92 -1.09 1.69 -0.28
C ILE A 92 -2.22 0.82 -0.79
N ARG A 93 -3.15 0.49 0.10
CA ARG A 93 -4.41 -0.15 -0.23
C ARG A 93 -5.52 0.87 -0.03
N SER A 94 -6.31 1.09 -1.07
CA SER A 94 -7.49 1.95 -1.06
C SER A 94 -8.71 1.11 -1.43
N ILE A 95 -9.77 1.21 -0.64
CA ILE A 95 -11.08 0.62 -0.93
C ILE A 95 -12.03 1.76 -1.27
N LEU A 96 -12.68 1.68 -2.44
CA LEU A 96 -13.53 2.74 -2.98
C LEU A 96 -14.90 2.18 -3.32
N LYS A 97 -15.95 2.86 -2.86
CA LYS A 97 -17.34 2.55 -3.21
C LYS A 97 -17.68 3.15 -4.56
N ASP A 98 -18.40 2.39 -5.38
CA ASP A 98 -18.89 2.75 -6.71
C ASP A 98 -17.80 3.19 -7.72
N ALA A 99 -16.54 2.80 -7.49
CA ALA A 99 -15.41 3.19 -8.34
C ALA A 99 -15.49 2.55 -9.73
N SER A 100 -15.40 3.38 -10.77
CA SER A 100 -15.29 2.95 -12.15
C SER A 100 -13.87 2.48 -12.50
N HIS A 101 -13.75 1.68 -13.57
CA HIS A 101 -12.43 1.24 -14.03
C HIS A 101 -11.52 2.40 -14.46
N ALA A 102 -12.12 3.43 -15.07
CA ALA A 102 -11.37 4.60 -15.52
C ALA A 102 -10.80 5.42 -14.34
N GLU A 103 -11.50 5.49 -13.21
CA GLU A 103 -10.99 6.14 -12.01
C GLU A 103 -9.76 5.39 -11.48
N LEU A 104 -9.84 4.06 -11.29
CA LEU A 104 -8.72 3.25 -10.80
C LEU A 104 -7.50 3.30 -11.75
N ASP A 105 -7.73 3.32 -13.06
CA ASP A 105 -6.67 3.52 -14.05
C ASP A 105 -6.02 4.91 -13.96
N THR A 106 -6.80 5.95 -13.64
CA THR A 106 -6.27 7.31 -13.44
C THR A 106 -5.33 7.34 -12.25
N ILE A 107 -5.68 6.65 -11.16
CA ILE A 107 -4.80 6.47 -9.99
C ILE A 107 -3.48 5.84 -10.45
N ARG A 108 -3.53 4.71 -11.16
CA ARG A 108 -2.33 4.02 -11.65
C ARG A 108 -1.41 4.94 -12.44
N GLN A 109 -1.98 5.73 -13.34
CA GLN A 109 -1.23 6.63 -14.21
C GLN A 109 -0.53 7.77 -13.43
N SER A 110 -1.05 8.19 -12.27
CA SER A 110 -0.39 9.20 -11.43
C SER A 110 0.96 8.70 -10.92
N PHE A 111 1.05 7.46 -10.45
CA PHE A 111 2.27 6.87 -9.93
C PHE A 111 3.30 6.59 -11.02
N VAL A 112 2.86 6.14 -12.20
CA VAL A 112 3.75 5.96 -13.36
C VAL A 112 4.40 7.28 -13.77
N LYS A 113 3.64 8.39 -13.77
CA LYS A 113 4.16 9.72 -14.10
C LYS A 113 5.23 10.21 -13.13
N GLN A 114 5.16 9.80 -11.86
CA GLN A 114 6.16 10.11 -10.84
C GLN A 114 7.43 9.22 -10.94
N GLN A 115 7.55 8.43 -12.02
CA GLN A 115 8.68 7.52 -12.27
C GLN A 115 8.96 6.52 -11.14
N GLN A 116 7.97 6.25 -10.31
CA GLN A 116 8.09 5.25 -9.26
C GLN A 116 7.98 3.87 -9.89
N SER A 117 8.93 2.98 -9.60
CA SER A 117 8.80 1.57 -9.97
C SER A 117 7.69 0.97 -9.10
N ILE A 118 6.51 0.76 -9.68
CA ILE A 118 5.33 0.30 -8.95
C ILE A 118 4.73 -0.96 -9.55
N ASP A 119 4.07 -1.74 -8.71
CA ASP A 119 3.07 -2.74 -9.10
C ASP A 119 1.69 -2.32 -8.60
N PHE A 120 0.66 -2.59 -9.39
CA PHE A 120 -0.67 -2.02 -9.24
C PHE A 120 -1.76 -3.04 -9.62
N PRO A 121 -2.06 -4.03 -8.76
CA PRO A 121 -3.29 -4.78 -8.88
C PRO A 121 -4.52 -3.88 -8.70
N ILE A 122 -5.48 -4.07 -9.58
CA ILE A 122 -6.83 -3.54 -9.44
C ILE A 122 -7.76 -4.72 -9.26
N ASP A 123 -8.53 -4.70 -8.17
CA ASP A 123 -9.55 -5.70 -7.87
C ASP A 123 -10.93 -5.02 -7.85
N TYR A 124 -11.97 -5.75 -8.25
CA TYR A 124 -13.36 -5.30 -8.13
C TYR A 124 -14.16 -6.36 -7.41
N PHE A 125 -14.97 -5.92 -6.46
CA PHE A 125 -15.86 -6.76 -5.68
C PHE A 125 -17.32 -6.52 -6.10
N ASP A 126 -18.15 -7.57 -6.00
CA ASP A 126 -19.55 -7.53 -6.42
C ASP A 126 -20.46 -6.61 -5.60
N ASN A 127 -19.99 -6.14 -4.44
CA ASN A 127 -20.72 -5.23 -3.55
C ASN A 127 -20.63 -3.75 -3.94
N ASN A 128 -20.28 -3.45 -5.20
CA ASN A 128 -19.95 -2.12 -5.71
C ASN A 128 -18.72 -1.49 -5.04
N TYR A 129 -17.77 -2.29 -4.56
CA TYR A 129 -16.48 -1.75 -4.10
C TYR A 129 -15.37 -2.14 -5.07
N GLY A 130 -14.55 -1.16 -5.44
CA GLY A 130 -13.26 -1.37 -6.08
C GLY A 130 -12.16 -1.34 -5.03
N GLN A 131 -11.11 -2.13 -5.25
CA GLN A 131 -9.87 -2.04 -4.50
C GLN A 131 -8.72 -1.74 -5.45
N CYS A 132 -7.87 -0.84 -4.98
CA CYS A 132 -6.59 -0.55 -5.58
C CYS A 132 -5.52 -0.86 -4.54
N GLN A 133 -4.55 -1.72 -4.89
CA GLN A 133 -3.33 -1.85 -4.09
C GLN A 133 -2.14 -1.38 -4.93
N ILE A 134 -1.22 -0.66 -4.30
CA ILE A 134 -0.09 -0.02 -4.94
C ILE A 134 1.14 -0.30 -4.11
N TYR A 135 2.18 -0.81 -4.76
CA TYR A 135 3.43 -1.17 -4.10
C TYR A 135 4.60 -0.48 -4.77
N SER A 136 5.52 0.06 -3.97
CA SER A 136 6.87 0.37 -4.45
C SER A 136 7.64 -0.92 -4.70
N LEU A 137 8.41 -0.97 -5.78
CA LEU A 137 9.25 -2.10 -6.15
C LEU A 137 10.74 -1.85 -5.86
N PRO A 138 11.50 -2.88 -5.42
CA PRO A 138 11.02 -4.21 -5.03
C PRO A 138 10.17 -4.16 -3.75
N PHE A 139 9.17 -5.04 -3.64
CA PHE A 139 8.31 -5.09 -2.46
C PHE A 139 9.10 -5.59 -1.25
N ILE A 140 9.08 -4.82 -0.17
CA ILE A 140 9.85 -5.11 1.05
C ILE A 140 9.01 -5.75 2.17
N GLY A 141 7.70 -5.89 1.97
CA GLY A 141 6.82 -6.50 2.95
C GLY A 141 6.93 -8.03 2.97
N THR A 142 6.64 -8.63 4.13
CA THR A 142 6.57 -10.08 4.29
C THR A 142 5.16 -10.65 4.09
N ARG A 143 4.17 -9.78 4.01
CA ARG A 143 2.76 -10.13 3.95
C ARG A 143 2.06 -9.38 2.82
N LEU A 144 1.30 -10.11 2.01
CA LEU A 144 0.35 -9.59 1.04
C LEU A 144 -1.05 -10.03 1.48
N ASP A 145 -1.98 -9.07 1.54
CA ASP A 145 -3.35 -9.32 1.99
C ASP A 145 -4.34 -8.90 0.90
N PHE A 146 -5.53 -9.50 0.91
CA PHE A 146 -6.65 -9.15 0.02
C PHE A 146 -6.31 -9.26 -1.47
N ILE A 147 -5.57 -10.31 -1.83
CA ILE A 147 -5.16 -10.58 -3.20
C ILE A 147 -6.26 -11.41 -3.90
N SER A 148 -6.85 -10.87 -4.96
CA SER A 148 -7.84 -11.59 -5.77
C SER A 148 -7.18 -12.44 -6.86
N ASN A 149 -8.01 -13.22 -7.58
CA ASN A 149 -7.59 -13.95 -8.78
C ASN A 149 -7.12 -13.05 -9.95
N ARG A 150 -7.41 -11.74 -9.90
CA ARG A 150 -7.04 -10.75 -10.93
C ARG A 150 -5.66 -10.16 -10.72
N PHE A 151 -5.04 -10.44 -9.58
CA PHE A 151 -3.71 -9.92 -9.26
C PHE A 151 -2.70 -10.29 -10.35
N PRO A 152 -2.06 -9.31 -11.00
CA PRO A 152 -1.16 -9.56 -12.12
C PRO A 152 0.15 -10.16 -11.60
N LEU A 153 0.25 -11.49 -11.61
CA LEU A 153 1.49 -12.21 -11.28
C LEU A 153 2.50 -12.22 -12.44
N PHE A 154 2.55 -11.16 -13.25
CA PHE A 154 3.38 -11.11 -14.46
C PHE A 154 4.71 -10.39 -14.22
N ASP A 155 5.79 -10.99 -14.71
CA ASP A 155 7.20 -10.55 -14.63
C ASP A 155 7.80 -10.51 -13.20
N THR A 156 7.85 -11.68 -12.59
CA THR A 156 8.18 -11.91 -11.18
C THR A 156 9.68 -12.10 -10.92
N ASN A 157 10.55 -11.37 -11.62
CA ASN A 157 11.98 -11.41 -11.32
C ASN A 157 12.27 -10.71 -9.98
N LYS A 158 11.99 -11.44 -8.89
CA LYS A 158 12.23 -11.12 -7.47
C LYS A 158 11.40 -9.99 -6.85
N THR A 159 10.38 -9.50 -7.56
CA THR A 159 9.49 -8.41 -7.15
C THR A 159 8.93 -8.58 -5.74
N PHE A 160 8.51 -9.79 -5.38
CA PHE A 160 7.89 -10.13 -4.09
C PHE A 160 8.69 -11.18 -3.29
N SER A 161 10.00 -11.21 -3.47
CA SER A 161 10.87 -12.24 -2.88
C SER A 161 10.86 -12.29 -1.35
N MET A 162 10.43 -11.22 -0.66
CA MET A 162 10.36 -11.20 0.81
C MET A 162 9.03 -11.73 1.37
N VAL A 163 8.03 -11.98 0.52
CA VAL A 163 6.70 -12.39 0.95
C VAL A 163 6.71 -13.84 1.45
N THR A 164 6.29 -14.01 2.71
CA THR A 164 6.14 -15.31 3.36
C THR A 164 4.70 -15.63 3.73
N ASN A 165 3.82 -14.63 3.72
CA ASN A 165 2.42 -14.75 4.11
C ASN A 165 1.53 -14.14 3.03
N LEU A 166 0.55 -14.90 2.56
CA LEU A 166 -0.43 -14.45 1.58
C LEU A 166 -1.84 -14.73 2.09
N VAL A 167 -2.69 -13.71 2.04
CA VAL A 167 -4.13 -13.86 2.19
C VAL A 167 -4.80 -13.60 0.85
N LEU A 168 -5.35 -14.65 0.29
CA LEU A 168 -6.21 -14.61 -0.89
C LEU A 168 -7.64 -14.28 -0.45
N PHE A 169 -8.30 -13.47 -1.27
CA PHE A 169 -9.70 -13.15 -1.12
C PHE A 169 -10.44 -13.75 -2.31
N ASP A 170 -11.30 -14.74 -2.05
CA ASP A 170 -12.14 -15.35 -3.09
C ASP A 170 -13.26 -14.36 -3.42
N ASP A 171 -13.19 -13.81 -4.63
CA ASP A 171 -14.15 -12.82 -5.12
C ASP A 171 -15.25 -13.51 -5.94
N VAL A 172 -15.69 -12.85 -7.00
CA VAL A 172 -16.69 -13.30 -7.97
C VAL A 172 -16.27 -14.56 -8.74
N GLN A 173 -14.96 -14.78 -8.93
CA GLN A 173 -14.45 -15.87 -9.75
C GLN A 173 -13.58 -16.85 -8.92
N PRO A 174 -13.80 -18.17 -9.05
CA PRO A 174 -12.95 -19.13 -8.36
C PRO A 174 -11.49 -19.06 -8.82
N PHE A 175 -10.57 -19.30 -7.89
CA PHE A 175 -9.16 -19.48 -8.24
C PHE A 175 -8.93 -20.73 -9.10
N GLU A 176 -8.32 -20.53 -10.27
CA GLU A 176 -7.94 -21.63 -11.17
C GLU A 176 -6.55 -22.19 -10.82
N SER A 177 -6.25 -23.41 -11.29
CA SER A 177 -4.98 -24.08 -10.97
C SER A 177 -3.75 -23.32 -11.47
N ASP A 178 -3.87 -22.65 -12.61
CA ASP A 178 -2.80 -21.85 -13.23
C ASP A 178 -2.43 -20.61 -12.38
N PHE A 179 -3.38 -20.07 -11.61
CA PHE A 179 -3.14 -18.99 -10.67
C PHE A 179 -2.15 -19.44 -9.59
N PHE A 180 -2.37 -20.60 -8.98
CA PHE A 180 -1.47 -21.14 -7.95
C PHE A 180 -0.10 -21.51 -8.52
N GLU A 181 -0.03 -21.96 -9.78
CA GLU A 181 1.24 -22.20 -10.46
C GLU A 181 2.04 -20.90 -10.61
N ARG A 182 1.40 -19.82 -11.10
CA ARG A 182 2.00 -18.49 -11.18
C ARG A 182 2.41 -17.98 -9.79
N LEU A 183 1.57 -18.18 -8.79
CA LEU A 183 1.83 -17.78 -7.40
C LEU A 183 3.10 -18.42 -6.86
N SER A 184 3.27 -19.73 -7.08
CA SER A 184 4.44 -20.48 -6.60
C SER A 184 5.77 -19.97 -7.18
N ARG A 185 5.74 -19.44 -8.42
CA ARG A 185 6.90 -18.83 -9.08
C ARG A 185 7.15 -17.41 -8.57
N ALA A 186 6.09 -16.65 -8.35
CA ALA A 186 6.15 -15.27 -7.89
C ALA A 186 6.63 -15.14 -6.43
N LEU A 187 6.19 -16.08 -5.58
CA LEU A 187 6.37 -16.07 -4.13
C LEU A 187 7.12 -17.35 -3.68
N PRO A 188 8.40 -17.53 -4.08
CA PRO A 188 9.14 -18.77 -3.84
C PRO A 188 9.41 -19.06 -2.35
N HIS A 189 9.17 -18.08 -1.47
CA HIS A 189 9.36 -18.20 -0.02
C HIS A 189 8.05 -18.21 0.77
N LEU A 190 6.90 -18.38 0.08
CA LEU A 190 5.60 -18.44 0.72
C LEU A 190 5.53 -19.60 1.74
N ARG A 191 5.13 -19.27 2.97
CA ARG A 191 5.00 -20.22 4.09
C ARG A 191 3.56 -20.44 4.49
N THR A 192 2.75 -19.39 4.45
CA THR A 192 1.32 -19.47 4.78
C THR A 192 0.50 -18.90 3.64
N LEU A 193 -0.52 -19.65 3.27
CA LEU A 193 -1.54 -19.26 2.31
C LEU A 193 -2.89 -19.39 3.01
N ASP A 194 -3.53 -18.27 3.29
CA ASP A 194 -4.88 -18.24 3.81
C ASP A 194 -5.82 -17.86 2.67
N VAL A 195 -6.95 -18.54 2.56
CA VAL A 195 -8.02 -18.19 1.62
C VAL A 195 -9.22 -17.79 2.46
N VAL A 196 -9.65 -16.55 2.27
CA VAL A 196 -10.83 -16.00 2.93
C VAL A 196 -11.96 -15.95 1.92
N ASN A 197 -13.05 -16.61 2.26
CA ASN A 197 -14.30 -16.53 1.52
C ASN A 197 -15.22 -15.58 2.28
N GLU A 198 -15.75 -14.56 1.63
CA GLU A 198 -16.93 -13.88 2.14
C GLU A 198 -18.18 -14.63 1.68
N LEU A 199 -19.05 -14.97 2.64
CA LEU A 199 -20.38 -15.56 2.43
C LEU A 199 -21.40 -14.45 2.20
#